data_AF-A0A6L6TPX5-F1
#
_entry.id   AF-A0A6L6TPX5-F1
#
_cell.length_a   1.000
_cell.length_b   1.000
_cell.length_c   1.000
_cell.angle_alpha   90.00
_cell.angle_beta   90.00
_cell.angle_gamma   90.00
#
_symmetry.space_group_name_H-M   'P 1'
#
loop_
_entity.id
_entity.type
_entity.pdbx_description
1 polymer ?
#
loop_
_entity_poly.entity_id
_entity_poly.type
_entity_poly.pdbx_seq_one_letter_code
_entity_poly.pdbx_strand_id
1 'polypeptide(L)'
;MKRSASVLLCLLLCGCDEPAPESFAGLGQQVSGFSQVTRDHPLVFPRDHGAHDGFRIEWWYVTANLKDSQGRDWGAQWTLFRSALRPGAETRDWNSPNLWMGHAALTGPGGHRSGETLARGGVGQAGVVAEPFRAWINDWSLQGHEGIAGLQMKAAGEGFRYDLSLRSDRPLVLHGSQGYSEKSGKGQASYYYSQPFYRVSGEVERDGQCIAVTGQAWLDREWSSQPLAAGQTGWDWFSLHLDSGAKLMLFQVRDTGGLPYRAGTWVSPQGEVV
;
A
#
# COMPACT_ATOMS: atom_id res chain seq x y z
N MET A 1 -17.01 69.47 38.46
CA MET A 1 -16.11 69.48 37.28
C MET A 1 -15.70 68.05 36.98
N LYS A 2 -16.17 67.53 35.84
CA LYS A 2 -16.05 66.15 35.38
C LYS A 2 -14.69 65.94 34.72
N ARG A 3 -14.00 64.81 34.96
CA ARG A 3 -13.09 64.21 33.98
C ARG A 3 -13.27 62.70 34.00
N SER A 4 -13.80 62.25 32.87
CA SER A 4 -14.24 60.89 32.57
C SER A 4 -13.07 59.95 32.34
N ALA A 5 -13.27 58.70 32.73
CA ALA A 5 -12.48 57.56 32.25
C ALA A 5 -12.76 57.33 30.77
N SER A 6 -11.71 57.16 29.97
CA SER A 6 -11.80 56.65 28.60
C SER A 6 -10.97 55.38 28.52
N VAL A 7 -11.70 54.25 28.46
CA VAL A 7 -11.18 52.91 28.21
C VAL A 7 -10.77 52.81 26.74
N LEU A 8 -9.55 52.34 26.51
CA LEU A 8 -9.01 52.03 25.19
C LEU A 8 -9.67 50.73 24.70
N LEU A 9 -10.54 50.81 23.68
CA LEU A 9 -11.12 49.66 23.01
C LEU A 9 -10.31 49.38 21.73
N CYS A 10 -9.28 48.54 21.81
CA CYS A 10 -8.62 47.99 20.63
C CYS A 10 -9.41 46.78 20.15
N LEU A 11 -10.12 46.96 19.03
CA LEU A 11 -10.78 45.92 18.25
C LEU A 11 -9.76 44.85 17.83
N LEU A 12 -9.89 43.65 18.41
CA LEU A 12 -9.23 42.44 17.93
C LEU A 12 -9.91 42.03 16.61
N LEU A 13 -9.19 42.20 15.50
CA LEU A 13 -9.48 41.51 14.24
C LEU A 13 -9.19 40.02 14.47
N CYS A 14 -10.19 39.25 14.89
CA CYS A 14 -10.16 37.80 14.78
C CYS A 14 -10.22 37.45 13.28
N GLY A 15 -9.05 37.24 12.68
CA GLY A 15 -8.96 36.48 11.44
C GLY A 15 -9.49 35.08 11.72
N CYS A 16 -10.62 34.73 11.12
CA CYS A 16 -11.03 33.33 10.99
C CYS A 16 -10.04 32.70 10.00
N ASP A 17 -8.95 32.12 10.49
CA ASP A 17 -8.18 31.18 9.68
C ASP A 17 -9.09 29.99 9.40
N GLU A 18 -9.37 29.74 8.11
CA GLU A 18 -10.02 28.50 7.70
C GLU A 18 -9.14 27.32 8.17
N PRO A 19 -9.72 26.29 8.81
CA PRO A 19 -8.95 25.11 9.18
C PRO A 19 -8.34 24.51 7.91
N ALA A 20 -7.04 24.24 7.95
CA ALA A 20 -6.34 23.57 6.85
C ALA A 20 -7.08 22.26 6.49
N PRO A 21 -7.25 21.95 5.19
CA PRO A 21 -7.98 20.77 4.78
C PRO A 21 -7.37 19.51 5.40
N GLU A 22 -8.21 18.75 6.11
CA GLU A 22 -7.80 17.48 6.71
C GLU A 22 -7.42 16.49 5.60
N SER A 23 -6.13 16.16 5.51
CA SER A 23 -5.65 15.10 4.63
C SER A 23 -5.94 13.72 5.26
N PHE A 24 -6.30 12.73 4.44
CA PHE A 24 -6.43 11.33 4.88
C PHE A 24 -5.22 10.90 5.72
N ALA A 25 -5.46 10.43 6.95
CA ALA A 25 -4.44 9.92 7.89
C ALA A 25 -3.23 10.86 8.15
N GLY A 26 -3.40 12.19 8.04
CA GLY A 26 -2.31 13.15 8.23
C GLY A 26 -1.24 13.12 7.13
N LEU A 27 -1.48 12.37 6.04
CA LEU A 27 -0.54 12.22 4.93
C LEU A 27 -0.13 13.58 4.37
N GLY A 28 -1.05 14.55 4.25
CA GLY A 28 -0.84 15.88 3.69
C GLY A 28 0.04 16.85 4.50
N GLN A 29 0.42 16.54 5.75
CA GLN A 29 1.33 17.41 6.51
C GLN A 29 2.78 17.18 6.07
N GLN A 30 3.50 18.21 5.61
CA GLN A 30 4.94 18.10 5.38
C GLN A 30 5.67 17.99 6.72
N VAL A 31 6.21 16.81 7.02
CA VAL A 31 7.18 16.62 8.09
C VAL A 31 8.57 16.59 7.46
N SER A 32 9.46 17.48 7.90
CA SER A 32 10.83 17.54 7.40
C SER A 32 11.66 16.34 7.87
N GLY A 33 12.68 15.97 7.11
CA GLY A 33 13.66 14.95 7.48
C GLY A 33 13.43 13.54 6.93
N PHE A 34 12.31 13.28 6.25
CA PHE A 34 12.12 12.03 5.50
C PHE A 34 12.93 12.02 4.20
N SER A 35 13.42 10.84 3.82
CA SER A 35 14.12 10.59 2.56
C SER A 35 13.22 10.95 1.38
N GLN A 36 13.79 11.61 0.38
CA GLN A 36 13.06 11.93 -0.85
C GLN A 36 13.24 10.82 -1.88
N VAL A 37 12.24 10.66 -2.74
CA VAL A 37 12.33 9.78 -3.91
C VAL A 37 13.13 10.50 -4.97
N THR A 38 14.20 9.88 -5.47
CA THR A 38 15.12 10.43 -6.46
C THR A 38 15.28 9.46 -7.61
N ARG A 39 15.60 9.99 -8.79
CA ARG A 39 15.66 9.19 -10.03
C ARG A 39 16.85 8.23 -10.08
N ASP A 40 17.94 8.57 -9.39
CA ASP A 40 19.22 7.83 -9.45
C ASP A 40 19.37 6.79 -8.32
N HIS A 41 18.27 6.35 -7.70
CA HIS A 41 18.30 5.34 -6.65
C HIS A 41 17.96 3.96 -7.21
N PRO A 42 18.94 3.04 -7.34
CA PRO A 42 18.68 1.71 -7.84
C PRO A 42 17.96 0.86 -6.79
N LEU A 43 16.94 0.12 -7.23
CA LEU A 43 16.35 -0.95 -6.43
C LEU A 43 17.28 -2.17 -6.40
N VAL A 44 17.55 -2.69 -5.21
CA VAL A 44 18.44 -3.81 -4.94
C VAL A 44 17.67 -4.89 -4.18
N PHE A 45 17.60 -6.07 -4.78
CA PHE A 45 16.93 -7.23 -4.20
C PHE A 45 17.94 -8.23 -3.64
N PRO A 46 17.63 -8.91 -2.53
CA PRO A 46 16.33 -8.93 -1.83
C PRO A 46 16.12 -7.80 -0.80
N ARG A 47 17.10 -6.92 -0.57
CA ARG A 47 17.03 -5.83 0.42
C ARG A 47 15.71 -5.03 0.33
N ASP A 48 15.33 -4.60 -0.86
CA ASP A 48 14.15 -3.74 -1.08
C ASP A 48 12.81 -4.52 -1.10
N HIS A 49 12.82 -5.80 -0.70
CA HIS A 49 11.62 -6.48 -0.23
C HIS A 49 11.23 -6.08 1.21
N GLY A 50 12.22 -5.65 2.00
CA GLY A 50 12.04 -5.17 3.37
C GLY A 50 11.35 -3.80 3.47
N ALA A 51 11.27 -3.29 4.70
CA ALA A 51 10.77 -1.95 4.99
C ALA A 51 11.86 -0.88 4.80
N HIS A 52 11.43 0.34 4.49
CA HIS A 52 12.33 1.45 4.18
C HIS A 52 12.19 2.61 5.18
N ASP A 53 12.73 2.47 6.40
CA ASP A 53 12.65 3.43 7.54
C ASP A 53 12.93 4.91 7.22
N GLY A 54 13.71 5.19 6.19
CA GLY A 54 13.92 6.56 5.71
C GLY A 54 12.69 7.23 5.10
N PHE A 55 11.66 6.45 4.72
CA PHE A 55 10.47 6.91 4.01
C PHE A 55 9.25 6.93 4.90
N ARG A 56 8.32 7.83 4.58
CA ARG A 56 7.13 8.04 5.40
C ARG A 56 6.06 6.98 5.20
N ILE A 57 5.83 6.57 3.96
CA ILE A 57 4.68 5.77 3.55
C ILE A 57 5.16 4.56 2.75
N GLU A 58 4.57 3.40 3.03
CA GLU A 58 4.94 2.17 2.35
C GLU A 58 3.81 1.13 2.38
N TRP A 59 3.63 0.37 1.30
CA TRP A 59 2.60 -0.68 1.25
C TRP A 59 3.02 -1.96 0.53
N TRP A 60 2.70 -3.10 1.15
CA TRP A 60 2.71 -4.43 0.54
C TRP A 60 1.26 -4.77 0.21
N TYR A 61 0.95 -4.88 -1.07
CA TYR A 61 -0.44 -5.03 -1.52
C TYR A 61 -0.59 -6.22 -2.47
N VAL A 62 -1.40 -7.20 -2.09
CA VAL A 62 -1.69 -8.37 -2.89
C VAL A 62 -3.16 -8.39 -3.28
N THR A 63 -3.44 -8.55 -4.57
CA THR A 63 -4.77 -8.86 -5.11
C THR A 63 -4.73 -10.23 -5.77
N ALA A 64 -5.81 -11.00 -5.66
CA ALA A 64 -5.93 -12.32 -6.25
C ALA A 64 -7.31 -12.53 -6.88
N ASN A 65 -7.32 -13.04 -8.12
CA ASN A 65 -8.51 -13.54 -8.81
C ASN A 65 -8.48 -15.07 -8.77
N LEU A 66 -9.51 -15.65 -8.19
CA LEU A 66 -9.55 -17.05 -7.79
C LEU A 66 -10.82 -17.72 -8.33
N LYS A 67 -10.76 -19.04 -8.52
CA LYS A 67 -11.90 -19.89 -8.86
C LYS A 67 -11.88 -21.13 -7.98
N ASP A 68 -13.07 -21.59 -7.58
CA ASP A 68 -13.22 -22.88 -6.91
C ASP A 68 -13.49 -24.02 -7.91
N SER A 69 -13.63 -25.25 -7.38
CA SER A 69 -13.90 -26.45 -8.17
C SER A 69 -15.26 -26.45 -8.91
N GLN A 70 -16.18 -25.56 -8.53
CA GLN A 70 -17.46 -25.37 -9.20
C GLN A 70 -17.39 -24.23 -10.25
N GLY A 71 -16.22 -23.62 -10.43
CA GLY A 71 -16.00 -22.52 -11.37
C GLY A 71 -16.47 -21.16 -10.86
N ARG A 72 -16.88 -21.04 -9.58
CA ARG A 72 -17.37 -19.78 -9.00
C ARG A 72 -16.19 -18.84 -8.75
N ASP A 73 -16.42 -17.55 -8.98
CA ASP A 73 -15.40 -16.51 -8.81
C ASP A 73 -15.23 -16.10 -7.35
N TRP A 74 -13.96 -15.97 -6.98
CA TRP A 74 -13.52 -15.48 -5.69
C TRP A 74 -12.45 -14.40 -5.90
N GLY A 75 -12.41 -13.42 -5.00
CA GLY A 75 -11.39 -12.39 -4.95
C GLY A 75 -10.80 -12.33 -3.55
N ALA A 76 -9.47 -12.29 -3.44
CA ALA A 76 -8.80 -12.04 -2.16
C ALA A 76 -7.91 -10.80 -2.29
N GLN A 77 -7.85 -10.04 -1.20
CA GLN A 77 -6.98 -8.88 -1.10
C GLN A 77 -6.30 -8.87 0.27
N TRP A 78 -5.01 -8.53 0.28
CA TRP A 78 -4.20 -8.37 1.49
C TRP A 78 -3.34 -7.10 1.39
N THR A 79 -3.40 -6.24 2.38
CA THR A 79 -2.59 -5.01 2.46
C THR A 79 -1.92 -4.93 3.81
N LEU A 80 -0.63 -4.65 3.81
CA LEU A 80 0.08 -4.09 4.96
C LEU A 80 0.57 -2.71 4.58
N PHE A 81 0.11 -1.71 5.33
CA PHE A 81 0.46 -0.31 5.15
C PHE A 81 1.27 0.16 6.35
N ARG A 82 2.38 0.83 6.10
CA ARG A 82 3.23 1.47 7.10
C ARG A 82 3.19 2.98 6.91
N SER A 83 2.98 3.70 8.00
CA SER A 83 3.13 5.15 8.07
C SER A 83 4.06 5.52 9.22
N ALA A 84 5.11 6.30 8.93
CA ALA A 84 6.02 6.81 9.93
C ALA A 84 5.54 8.19 10.42
N LEU A 85 5.46 8.34 11.75
CA LEU A 85 5.12 9.60 12.42
C LEU A 85 6.28 10.60 12.41
N ARG A 86 7.52 10.11 12.31
CA ARG A 86 8.74 10.91 12.24
C ARG A 86 9.84 10.16 11.48
N PRO A 87 10.83 10.86 10.93
CA PRO A 87 11.99 10.22 10.33
C PRO A 87 12.84 9.50 11.37
N GLY A 88 13.51 8.43 10.95
CA GLY A 88 14.47 7.70 11.77
C GLY A 88 14.32 6.19 11.65
N ALA A 89 15.29 5.47 12.21
CA ALA A 89 15.25 4.02 12.25
C ALA A 89 14.12 3.49 13.15
N GLU A 90 13.66 2.27 12.86
CA GLU A 90 12.82 1.50 13.76
C GLU A 90 13.49 1.33 15.14
N THR A 91 12.72 1.50 16.22
CA THR A 91 13.19 1.25 17.59
C THR A 91 12.54 -0.01 18.12
N ARG A 92 13.17 -0.68 19.08
CA ARG A 92 12.66 -1.94 19.66
C ARG A 92 11.81 -1.70 20.92
N ASP A 93 10.95 -0.68 20.87
CA ASP A 93 10.11 -0.25 21.97
C ASP A 93 8.84 0.49 21.48
N TRP A 94 8.01 0.93 22.43
CA TRP A 94 6.83 1.75 22.16
C TRP A 94 7.12 3.13 21.58
N ASN A 95 8.40 3.51 21.46
CA ASN A 95 8.83 4.74 20.82
C ASN A 95 9.13 4.54 19.33
N SER A 96 8.70 3.41 18.73
CA SER A 96 8.75 3.23 17.29
C SER A 96 8.09 4.40 16.56
N PRO A 97 8.74 4.93 15.49
CA PRO A 97 8.11 5.94 14.63
C PRO A 97 6.98 5.34 13.78
N ASN A 98 6.92 4.01 13.63
CA ASN A 98 6.06 3.35 12.66
C ASN A 98 4.69 2.99 13.26
N LEU A 99 3.65 3.29 12.47
CA LEU A 99 2.30 2.78 12.61
C LEU A 99 2.02 1.82 11.46
N TRP A 100 1.31 0.75 11.77
CA TRP A 100 0.97 -0.29 10.82
C TRP A 100 -0.55 -0.46 10.74
N MET A 101 -1.05 -0.63 9.52
CA MET A 101 -2.43 -0.99 9.24
C MET A 101 -2.45 -2.22 8.34
N GLY A 102 -3.15 -3.25 8.76
CA GLY A 102 -3.49 -4.40 7.94
C GLY A 102 -4.92 -4.26 7.45
N HIS A 103 -5.16 -4.50 6.16
CA HIS A 103 -6.51 -4.67 5.62
C HIS A 103 -6.57 -5.93 4.76
N ALA A 104 -7.55 -6.78 5.00
CA ALA A 104 -7.75 -8.00 4.23
C ALA A 104 -9.21 -8.13 3.82
N ALA A 105 -9.46 -8.69 2.65
CA ALA A 105 -10.83 -8.93 2.18
C ALA A 105 -10.96 -10.22 1.37
N LEU A 106 -12.16 -10.79 1.43
CA LEU A 106 -12.62 -11.91 0.62
C LEU A 106 -13.96 -11.53 -0.05
N THR A 107 -13.99 -11.61 -1.37
CA THR A 107 -15.19 -11.42 -2.19
C THR A 107 -15.54 -12.74 -2.87
N GLY A 108 -16.81 -13.12 -2.90
CA GLY A 108 -17.26 -14.33 -3.60
C GLY A 108 -18.78 -14.36 -3.75
N PRO A 109 -19.38 -15.53 -4.02
CA PRO A 109 -20.83 -15.67 -4.21
C PRO A 109 -21.68 -15.19 -3.02
N GLY A 110 -21.12 -15.22 -1.81
CA GLY A 110 -21.76 -14.72 -0.59
C GLY A 110 -21.57 -13.22 -0.33
N GLY A 111 -21.01 -12.46 -1.28
CA GLY A 111 -20.70 -11.05 -1.15
C GLY A 111 -19.27 -10.75 -0.69
N HIS A 112 -19.04 -9.52 -0.25
CA HIS A 112 -17.75 -9.01 0.22
C HIS A 112 -17.67 -9.07 1.75
N ARG A 113 -16.54 -9.52 2.31
CA ARG A 113 -16.17 -9.27 3.70
C ARG A 113 -14.73 -8.81 3.81
N SER A 114 -14.49 -7.98 4.80
CA SER A 114 -13.19 -7.42 5.07
C SER A 114 -12.93 -7.34 6.56
N GLY A 115 -11.66 -7.17 6.90
CA GLY A 115 -11.20 -6.88 8.25
C GLY A 115 -10.07 -5.87 8.18
N GLU A 116 -9.94 -5.08 9.25
CA GLU A 116 -8.86 -4.14 9.45
C GLU A 116 -8.22 -4.39 10.82
N THR A 117 -6.91 -4.17 10.92
CA THR A 117 -6.21 -4.16 12.20
C THR A 117 -5.11 -3.10 12.22
N LEU A 118 -4.85 -2.52 13.39
CA LEU A 118 -3.84 -1.48 13.60
C LEU A 118 -2.82 -1.97 14.63
N ALA A 119 -1.55 -1.62 14.42
CA ALA A 119 -0.48 -1.98 15.34
C ALA A 119 0.59 -0.88 15.44
N ARG A 120 1.23 -0.79 16.61
CA ARG A 120 2.47 -0.02 16.79
C ARG A 120 3.66 -0.83 16.28
N GLY A 121 4.64 -0.16 15.68
CA GLY A 121 5.95 -0.75 15.43
C GLY A 121 6.73 -0.98 16.73
N GLY A 122 7.91 -1.61 16.59
CA GLY A 122 8.90 -1.76 17.66
C GLY A 122 8.63 -2.80 18.74
N VAL A 123 7.38 -3.21 18.93
CA VAL A 123 6.99 -4.23 19.94
C VAL A 123 6.81 -5.64 19.36
N GLY A 124 7.12 -5.82 18.07
CA GLY A 124 7.04 -7.12 17.38
C GLY A 124 5.65 -7.51 16.84
N GLN A 125 4.61 -6.72 17.13
CA GLN A 125 3.24 -6.98 16.70
C GLN A 125 3.05 -6.89 15.17
N ALA A 126 3.78 -5.99 14.52
CA ALA A 126 3.82 -5.84 13.08
C ALA A 126 5.24 -5.53 12.62
N GLY A 127 5.54 -5.84 11.36
CA GLY A 127 6.84 -5.56 10.77
C GLY A 127 7.06 -6.25 9.44
N VAL A 128 8.23 -5.97 8.86
CA VAL A 128 8.71 -6.66 7.66
C VAL A 128 10.19 -6.98 7.81
N VAL A 129 10.57 -8.21 7.47
CA VAL A 129 11.97 -8.62 7.26
C VAL A 129 12.16 -9.02 5.81
N ALA A 130 13.29 -8.62 5.22
CA ALA A 130 13.61 -8.91 3.82
C ALA A 130 14.05 -10.37 3.63
N GLU A 131 14.77 -10.94 4.60
CA GLU A 131 15.40 -12.26 4.50
C GLU A 131 15.41 -13.01 5.86
N PRO A 132 14.79 -14.21 5.92
CA PRO A 132 13.79 -14.70 4.98
C PRO A 132 12.61 -13.73 4.91
N PHE A 133 12.05 -13.50 3.72
CA PHE A 133 10.99 -12.51 3.55
C PHE A 133 9.79 -12.83 4.46
N ARG A 134 9.34 -11.84 5.24
CA ARG A 134 8.11 -11.94 6.02
C ARG A 134 7.56 -10.54 6.26
N ALA A 135 6.30 -10.31 5.88
CA ALA A 135 5.52 -9.14 6.28
C ALA A 135 4.36 -9.61 7.15
N TRP A 136 4.12 -8.97 8.30
CA TRP A 136 3.08 -9.42 9.23
C TRP A 136 2.44 -8.29 10.04
N ILE A 137 1.23 -8.58 10.52
CA ILE A 137 0.54 -7.84 11.58
C ILE A 137 -0.36 -8.82 12.33
N ASN A 138 -0.12 -8.99 13.63
CA ASN A 138 -0.72 -10.05 14.43
C ASN A 138 -0.53 -11.43 13.73
N ASP A 139 -1.63 -12.14 13.49
CA ASP A 139 -1.63 -13.46 12.85
C ASP A 139 -1.69 -13.41 11.31
N TRP A 140 -1.84 -12.22 10.73
CA TRP A 140 -1.88 -12.03 9.27
C TRP A 140 -0.46 -11.92 8.72
N SER A 141 -0.20 -12.56 7.58
CA SER A 141 1.16 -12.58 7.03
C SER A 141 1.24 -12.81 5.52
N LEU A 142 2.33 -12.28 4.94
CA LEU A 142 2.97 -12.75 3.72
C LEU A 142 4.32 -13.35 4.11
N GLN A 143 4.46 -14.67 4.05
CA GLN A 143 5.68 -15.39 4.42
C GLN A 143 6.36 -15.96 3.17
N GLY A 144 7.60 -15.58 2.93
CA GLY A 144 8.42 -16.14 1.87
C GLY A 144 9.06 -17.46 2.28
N HIS A 145 8.97 -18.44 1.38
CA HIS A 145 9.73 -19.71 1.44
C HIS A 145 10.93 -19.68 0.49
N GLU A 146 10.78 -18.99 -0.64
CA GLU A 146 11.79 -18.80 -1.70
C GLU A 146 11.92 -17.31 -2.03
N GLY A 147 12.10 -16.49 -0.97
CA GLY A 147 11.95 -15.04 -1.08
C GLY A 147 10.51 -14.66 -1.47
N ILE A 148 10.33 -13.63 -2.28
CA ILE A 148 9.00 -13.27 -2.80
C ILE A 148 8.55 -14.18 -3.96
N ALA A 149 9.39 -15.05 -4.53
CA ALA A 149 8.98 -15.93 -5.63
C ALA A 149 7.98 -17.01 -5.16
N GLY A 150 8.01 -17.37 -3.88
CA GLY A 150 7.08 -18.32 -3.24
C GLY A 150 6.61 -17.79 -1.90
N LEU A 151 5.34 -17.36 -1.82
CA LEU A 151 4.72 -16.78 -0.64
C LEU A 151 3.60 -17.67 -0.09
N GLN A 152 3.43 -17.67 1.23
CA GLN A 152 2.19 -18.04 1.89
C GLN A 152 1.50 -16.78 2.39
N MET A 153 0.27 -16.56 1.95
CA MET A 153 -0.57 -15.43 2.32
C MET A 153 -1.70 -15.87 3.24
N LYS A 154 -1.75 -15.29 4.45
CA LYS A 154 -2.76 -15.59 5.46
C LYS A 154 -3.43 -14.32 5.98
N ALA A 155 -4.76 -14.36 6.07
CA ALA A 155 -5.54 -13.43 6.88
C ALA A 155 -6.86 -14.07 7.32
N ALA A 156 -7.44 -13.51 8.37
CA ALA A 156 -8.74 -13.93 8.90
C ALA A 156 -9.45 -12.75 9.56
N GLY A 157 -10.77 -12.71 9.43
CA GLY A 157 -11.63 -11.74 10.09
C GLY A 157 -13.02 -12.31 10.30
N GLU A 158 -14.00 -11.45 10.58
CA GLU A 158 -15.37 -11.90 10.81
C GLU A 158 -15.98 -12.52 9.54
N GLY A 159 -16.27 -13.83 9.60
CA GLY A 159 -16.90 -14.56 8.50
C GLY A 159 -16.00 -14.80 7.28
N PHE A 160 -14.68 -14.61 7.39
CA PHE A 160 -13.75 -14.98 6.32
C PHE A 160 -12.36 -15.38 6.83
N ARG A 161 -11.70 -16.27 6.10
CA ARG A 161 -10.27 -16.57 6.22
C ARG A 161 -9.72 -16.97 4.86
N TYR A 162 -8.43 -16.82 4.65
CA TYR A 162 -7.75 -17.47 3.55
C TYR A 162 -6.33 -17.89 3.93
N ASP A 163 -5.87 -18.99 3.33
CA ASP A 163 -4.51 -19.52 3.43
C ASP A 163 -4.08 -19.93 2.02
N LEU A 164 -3.34 -19.03 1.36
CA LEU A 164 -3.07 -19.10 -0.08
C LEU A 164 -1.57 -19.20 -0.33
N SER A 165 -1.17 -20.21 -1.11
CA SER A 165 0.18 -20.33 -1.64
C SER A 165 0.25 -19.61 -2.98
N LEU A 166 1.20 -18.68 -3.11
CA LEU A 166 1.45 -17.88 -4.29
C LEU A 166 2.84 -18.22 -4.82
N ARG A 167 2.94 -18.63 -6.08
CA ARG A 167 4.22 -18.97 -6.71
C ARG A 167 4.39 -18.30 -8.06
N SER A 168 5.53 -17.68 -8.28
CA SER A 168 5.94 -17.14 -9.58
C SER A 168 7.31 -17.66 -9.98
N ASP A 169 7.46 -17.97 -11.26
CA ASP A 169 8.71 -18.33 -11.93
C ASP A 169 9.18 -17.20 -12.87
N ARG A 170 8.55 -16.02 -12.77
CA ARG A 170 8.86 -14.86 -13.60
C ARG A 170 9.55 -13.76 -12.77
N PRO A 171 10.39 -12.95 -13.41
CA PRO A 171 11.01 -11.81 -12.74
C PRO A 171 9.94 -10.82 -12.27
N LEU A 172 10.27 -10.09 -11.20
CA LEU A 172 9.52 -8.91 -10.80
C LEU A 172 9.62 -7.82 -11.88
N VAL A 173 8.69 -6.88 -11.83
CA VAL A 173 8.53 -5.78 -12.78
C VAL A 173 8.82 -4.47 -12.06
N LEU A 174 9.78 -3.69 -12.57
CA LEU A 174 10.02 -2.33 -12.11
C LEU A 174 9.10 -1.36 -12.86
N HIS A 175 8.38 -0.50 -12.13
CA HIS A 175 7.50 0.49 -12.73
C HIS A 175 8.24 1.80 -13.04
N GLY A 176 7.68 2.57 -13.97
CA GLY A 176 8.26 3.85 -14.39
C GLY A 176 9.68 3.71 -14.92
N SER A 177 10.57 4.61 -14.49
CA SER A 177 11.97 4.61 -14.90
C SER A 177 12.79 3.82 -13.88
N GLN A 178 12.99 2.51 -14.13
CA GLN A 178 13.79 1.62 -13.26
C GLN A 178 13.34 1.60 -11.79
N GLY A 179 12.03 1.69 -11.54
CA GLY A 179 11.44 1.72 -10.21
C GLY A 179 11.05 3.13 -9.75
N TYR A 180 11.58 4.20 -10.36
CA TYR A 180 11.10 5.56 -10.12
C TYR A 180 9.78 5.78 -10.86
N SER A 181 8.67 5.90 -10.12
CA SER A 181 7.32 6.07 -10.65
C SER A 181 6.72 7.42 -10.24
N GLU A 182 6.61 8.34 -11.19
CA GLU A 182 5.99 9.65 -10.98
C GLU A 182 4.46 9.55 -10.89
N LYS A 183 3.85 10.37 -10.02
CA LYS A 183 2.41 10.33 -9.67
C LYS A 183 1.61 11.56 -10.05
N SER A 184 2.26 12.66 -10.42
CA SER A 184 1.60 13.96 -10.56
C SER A 184 2.07 14.80 -11.75
N GLY A 185 3.19 14.44 -12.39
CA GLY A 185 3.85 15.30 -13.39
C GLY A 185 4.50 16.54 -12.78
N LYS A 186 4.50 16.67 -11.45
CA LYS A 186 5.01 17.81 -10.68
C LYS A 186 6.15 17.40 -9.74
N GLY A 187 6.80 16.26 -10.02
CA GLY A 187 7.92 15.75 -9.23
C GLY A 187 7.55 14.96 -7.98
N GLN A 188 6.26 14.68 -7.72
CA GLN A 188 5.90 13.67 -6.72
C GLN A 188 6.07 12.27 -7.30
N ALA A 189 6.81 11.40 -6.61
CA ALA A 189 7.10 10.06 -7.07
C ALA A 189 7.16 9.04 -5.93
N SER A 190 7.13 7.77 -6.31
CA SER A 190 7.42 6.62 -5.45
C SER A 190 8.51 5.75 -6.06
N TYR A 191 9.16 4.96 -5.23
CA TYR A 191 9.76 3.73 -5.70
C TYR A 191 8.71 2.64 -5.78
N TYR A 192 8.65 1.92 -6.91
CA TYR A 192 7.53 1.04 -7.21
C TYR A 192 7.94 -0.15 -8.08
N TYR A 193 7.63 -1.35 -7.60
CA TYR A 193 7.74 -2.59 -8.37
C TYR A 193 6.60 -3.55 -8.03
N SER A 194 6.44 -4.58 -8.87
CA SER A 194 5.41 -5.60 -8.69
C SER A 194 5.90 -7.00 -9.01
N GLN A 195 5.21 -8.02 -8.48
CA GLN A 195 5.32 -9.40 -8.90
C GLN A 195 3.95 -9.86 -9.43
N PRO A 196 3.69 -9.74 -10.76
CA PRO A 196 2.34 -9.85 -11.32
C PRO A 196 1.98 -11.25 -11.85
N PHE A 197 2.90 -12.21 -11.75
CA PHE A 197 2.78 -13.53 -12.38
C PHE A 197 2.58 -14.66 -11.35
N TYR A 198 1.95 -14.39 -10.20
CA TYR A 198 1.68 -15.47 -9.26
C TYR A 198 0.59 -16.39 -9.79
N ARG A 199 0.86 -17.69 -9.69
CA ARG A 199 -0.17 -18.74 -9.66
C ARG A 199 -0.54 -18.99 -8.20
N VAL A 200 -1.83 -19.15 -7.94
CA VAL A 200 -2.38 -19.31 -6.59
C VAL A 200 -3.01 -20.68 -6.44
N SER A 201 -2.79 -21.29 -5.29
CA SER A 201 -3.53 -22.46 -4.80
C SER A 201 -3.70 -22.38 -3.30
N GLY A 202 -4.82 -22.86 -2.77
CA GLY A 202 -5.03 -22.93 -1.33
C GLY A 202 -6.51 -22.99 -1.00
N GLU A 203 -6.87 -22.41 0.12
CA GLU A 203 -8.25 -22.43 0.61
C GLU A 203 -8.70 -21.04 1.04
N VAL A 204 -9.98 -20.76 0.79
CA VAL A 204 -10.73 -19.68 1.40
C VAL A 204 -11.78 -20.29 2.32
N GLU A 205 -12.04 -19.65 3.44
CA GLU A 205 -13.11 -20.01 4.35
C GLU A 205 -14.17 -18.92 4.30
N ARG A 206 -15.43 -19.32 4.13
CA ARG A 206 -16.58 -18.42 4.19
C ARG A 206 -17.64 -19.05 5.07
N ASP A 207 -18.04 -18.33 6.12
CA ASP A 207 -19.10 -18.75 7.04
C ASP A 207 -18.90 -20.20 7.57
N GLY A 208 -17.64 -20.55 7.88
CA GLY A 208 -17.22 -21.86 8.40
C GLY A 208 -17.00 -22.95 7.35
N GLN A 209 -17.17 -22.65 6.05
CA GLN A 209 -16.93 -23.59 4.96
C GLN A 209 -15.58 -23.34 4.31
N CYS A 210 -14.67 -24.32 4.38
CA CYS A 210 -13.40 -24.31 3.64
C CYS A 210 -13.63 -24.71 2.19
N ILE A 211 -13.12 -23.90 1.26
CA ILE A 211 -13.33 -24.01 -0.17
C ILE A 211 -11.96 -23.94 -0.84
N ALA A 212 -11.57 -25.03 -1.50
CA ALA A 212 -10.36 -25.08 -2.29
C ALA A 212 -10.47 -24.14 -3.50
N VAL A 213 -9.42 -23.35 -3.73
CA VAL A 213 -9.36 -22.36 -4.81
C VAL A 213 -8.02 -22.40 -5.52
N THR A 214 -8.04 -22.00 -6.79
CA THR A 214 -6.85 -21.75 -7.60
C THR A 214 -7.02 -20.45 -8.39
N GLY A 215 -5.94 -19.83 -8.85
CA GLY A 215 -6.06 -18.63 -9.66
C GLY A 215 -4.75 -17.89 -9.88
N GLN A 216 -4.85 -16.57 -9.99
CA GLN A 216 -3.71 -15.67 -10.21
C GLN A 216 -3.69 -14.57 -9.15
N ALA A 217 -2.50 -14.08 -8.84
CA ALA A 217 -2.33 -12.96 -7.93
C ALA A 217 -1.25 -11.99 -8.42
N TRP A 218 -1.30 -10.79 -7.85
CA TRP A 218 -0.43 -9.68 -8.13
C TRP A 218 0.04 -9.09 -6.79
N LEU A 219 1.35 -8.94 -6.61
CA LEU A 219 1.92 -8.14 -5.51
C LEU A 219 2.38 -6.80 -6.04
N ASP A 220 2.02 -5.73 -5.34
CA ASP A 220 2.57 -4.39 -5.46
C ASP A 220 3.42 -4.02 -4.24
N ARG A 221 4.52 -3.32 -4.52
CA ARG A 221 5.45 -2.81 -3.53
C ARG A 221 5.81 -1.37 -3.83
N GLU A 222 5.47 -0.49 -2.91
CA GLU A 222 5.67 0.93 -3.11
C GLU A 222 6.03 1.65 -1.82
N TRP A 223 6.91 2.64 -1.93
CA TRP A 223 7.21 3.56 -0.83
C TRP A 223 7.54 4.97 -1.32
N SER A 224 7.17 5.96 -0.52
CA SER A 224 7.47 7.37 -0.74
C SER A 224 7.42 8.18 0.56
N SER A 225 7.79 9.45 0.49
CA SER A 225 7.64 10.40 1.61
C SER A 225 6.69 11.55 1.32
N GLN A 226 6.25 11.66 0.07
CA GLN A 226 5.38 12.72 -0.39
C GLN A 226 3.94 12.21 -0.41
N PRO A 227 3.02 12.87 0.31
CA PRO A 227 1.62 12.59 0.14
C PRO A 227 1.11 13.03 -1.23
N LEU A 228 -0.15 12.68 -1.49
CA LEU A 228 -0.90 13.33 -2.56
C LEU A 228 -0.80 14.86 -2.42
N ALA A 229 -0.57 15.54 -3.54
CA ALA A 229 -0.42 16.99 -3.60
C ALA A 229 -1.73 17.70 -3.20
N ALA A 230 -1.65 18.96 -2.78
CA ALA A 230 -2.83 19.79 -2.56
C ALA A 230 -3.70 19.84 -3.84
N GLY A 231 -5.00 19.54 -3.71
CA GLY A 231 -5.94 19.41 -4.83
C GLY A 231 -6.12 17.98 -5.35
N GLN A 232 -5.27 17.03 -4.96
CA GLN A 232 -5.47 15.62 -5.30
C GLN A 232 -6.47 14.96 -4.33
N THR A 233 -7.54 14.39 -4.87
CA THR A 233 -8.67 13.85 -4.06
C THR A 233 -8.65 12.33 -3.92
N GLY A 234 -7.70 11.67 -4.56
CA GLY A 234 -7.48 10.23 -4.48
C GLY A 234 -7.02 9.65 -5.81
N TRP A 235 -7.01 8.33 -5.91
CA TRP A 235 -6.55 7.62 -7.09
C TRP A 235 -7.54 6.53 -7.51
N ASP A 236 -7.45 6.14 -8.78
CA ASP A 236 -8.00 4.89 -9.29
C ASP A 236 -6.82 4.03 -9.74
N TRP A 237 -6.81 2.75 -9.41
CA TRP A 237 -5.72 1.84 -9.71
C TRP A 237 -6.26 0.50 -10.18
N PHE A 238 -5.61 -0.06 -11.19
CA PHE A 238 -5.92 -1.37 -11.75
C PHE A 238 -4.63 -2.17 -11.96
N SER A 239 -4.68 -3.44 -11.59
CA SER A 239 -3.80 -4.49 -12.10
C SER A 239 -4.65 -5.49 -12.87
N LEU A 240 -4.24 -5.80 -14.09
CA LEU A 240 -5.00 -6.65 -15.00
C LEU A 240 -4.16 -7.84 -15.46
N HIS A 241 -4.77 -9.02 -15.36
CA HIS A 241 -4.31 -10.23 -16.01
C HIS A 241 -5.01 -10.35 -17.36
N LEU A 242 -4.26 -10.29 -18.46
CA LEU A 242 -4.81 -10.39 -19.81
C LEU A 242 -4.71 -11.82 -20.34
N ASP A 243 -5.67 -12.23 -21.17
CA ASP A 243 -5.72 -13.59 -21.76
C ASP A 243 -4.50 -13.90 -22.63
N SER A 244 -3.86 -12.88 -23.19
CA SER A 244 -2.60 -13.02 -23.93
C SER A 244 -1.41 -13.43 -23.06
N GLY A 245 -1.58 -13.45 -21.73
CA GLY A 245 -0.51 -13.64 -20.74
C GLY A 245 0.14 -12.33 -20.30
N ALA A 246 -0.10 -11.23 -21.02
CA ALA A 246 0.37 -9.90 -20.66
C ALA A 246 -0.24 -9.42 -19.34
N LYS A 247 0.41 -8.42 -18.75
CA LYS A 247 -0.01 -7.76 -17.51
C LYS A 247 -0.09 -6.27 -17.75
N LEU A 248 -1.05 -5.62 -17.10
CA LEU A 248 -1.23 -4.18 -17.23
C LEU A 248 -1.51 -3.58 -15.87
N MET A 249 -0.62 -2.68 -15.43
CA MET A 249 -0.86 -1.80 -14.30
C MET A 249 -1.25 -0.42 -14.83
N LEU A 250 -2.31 0.18 -14.30
CA LEU A 250 -2.76 1.51 -14.66
C LEU A 250 -3.18 2.25 -13.40
N PHE A 251 -2.86 3.53 -13.34
CA PHE A 251 -3.47 4.39 -12.34
C PHE A 251 -3.78 5.78 -12.88
N GLN A 252 -4.73 6.43 -12.24
CA GLN A 252 -4.89 7.87 -12.33
C GLN A 252 -4.92 8.49 -10.94
N VAL A 253 -4.38 9.69 -10.81
CA VAL A 253 -4.54 10.54 -9.63
C VAL A 253 -5.48 11.68 -9.98
N ARG A 254 -6.62 11.72 -9.31
CA ARG A 254 -7.70 12.69 -9.57
C ARG A 254 -7.32 14.04 -8.98
N ASP A 255 -7.58 15.11 -9.73
CA ASP A 255 -7.27 16.50 -9.37
C ASP A 255 -8.56 17.35 -9.50
N THR A 256 -8.81 18.25 -8.54
CA THR A 256 -10.03 19.10 -8.52
C THR A 256 -9.94 20.32 -9.43
N GLY A 257 -8.74 20.74 -9.85
CA GLY A 257 -8.50 21.96 -10.62
C GLY A 257 -7.70 21.76 -11.91
N GLY A 258 -7.27 20.53 -12.22
CA GLY A 258 -6.47 20.20 -13.40
C GLY A 258 -6.80 18.84 -14.03
N LEU A 259 -6.05 18.49 -15.07
CA LEU A 259 -6.16 17.16 -15.68
C LEU A 259 -5.58 16.11 -14.73
N PRO A 260 -6.23 14.93 -14.59
CA PRO A 260 -5.69 13.87 -13.76
C PRO A 260 -4.35 13.39 -14.33
N TYR A 261 -3.40 13.13 -13.45
CA TYR A 261 -2.18 12.44 -13.87
C TYR A 261 -2.50 10.97 -14.11
N ARG A 262 -2.02 10.41 -15.22
CA ARG A 262 -2.24 9.02 -15.61
C ARG A 262 -0.92 8.39 -16.00
N ALA A 263 -0.69 7.18 -15.52
CA ALA A 263 0.43 6.36 -15.95
C ALA A 263 0.04 4.90 -15.94
N GLY A 264 0.84 4.11 -16.64
CA GLY A 264 0.66 2.68 -16.70
C GLY A 264 1.95 1.97 -17.02
N THR A 265 1.91 0.66 -16.89
CA THR A 265 3.01 -0.22 -17.26
C THR A 265 2.42 -1.42 -17.97
N TRP A 266 2.78 -1.57 -19.24
CA TRP A 266 2.50 -2.79 -19.97
C TRP A 266 3.64 -3.78 -19.72
N VAL A 267 3.28 -5.01 -19.42
CA VAL A 267 4.25 -6.10 -19.28
C VAL A 267 3.91 -7.20 -20.26
N SER A 268 4.85 -7.53 -21.12
CA SER A 268 4.69 -8.63 -22.08
C SER A 268 4.49 -9.97 -21.36
N PRO A 269 3.99 -11.01 -22.04
CA PRO A 269 3.92 -12.36 -21.48
C PRO A 269 5.30 -12.92 -21.07
N GLN A 270 6.39 -12.33 -21.55
CA GLN A 270 7.77 -12.68 -21.23
C GLN A 270 8.29 -11.96 -19.97
N GLY A 271 7.62 -10.89 -19.52
CA GLY A 271 8.05 -10.07 -18.39
C GLY A 271 8.76 -8.77 -18.81
N GLU A 272 8.81 -8.45 -20.11
CA GLU A 272 9.41 -7.22 -20.61
C GLU A 272 8.47 -6.04 -20.40
N VAL A 273 9.03 -4.91 -19.97
CA VAL A 273 8.27 -3.72 -19.57
C VAL A 273 8.29 -2.68 -20.68
N VAL A 274 7.11 -2.13 -21.01
CA VAL A 274 6.90 -1.03 -21.97
C VAL A 274 6.09 0.09 -21.31
#